data_AF-A0A969G1E2-F1
#
_entry.id   AF-A0A969G1E2-F1
#
_cell.length_a   1.000
_cell.length_b   1.000
_cell.length_c   1.000
_cell.angle_alpha   90.00
_cell.angle_beta   90.00
_cell.angle_gamma   90.00
#
_symmetry.space_group_name_H-M   'P 1'
#
loop_
_entity.id
_entity.type
_entity.pdbx_description
1 polymer ?
#
loop_
_entity_poly.entity_id
_entity_poly.type
_entity_poly.pdbx_seq_one_letter_code
_entity_poly.pdbx_strand_id
1 'polypeptide(L)'
;FPLPIVSDIFVQARYIETQRYPHAEVIQTVIESQPYLRSNIGVIPSLGPLNHNNMNYFGALRDFQVYGRELGNRWEQVEQDAEGFDWLMTKTGENGKAKEAQLELAELLPQNPDLFVQNQWNLPDESILKLYHRQIPLVTIAHFDQIIQPVQLDLVDLPTEAIAGQPVPVTYHWSGNWQDLKKGVVLLSWSNGEQFWIHDHGLAFGMLHEGQLSAAELGDRFGIVEKTAMLPPSDMPAGSYRLQAVYLDPATGETIPISVPTTPLTLQAAPTNAPPITPLQLVQLDWLSQLRAIAPNSV
;
A
#
# COMPACT_ATOMS: atom_id res chain seq x y z
N PHE A 1 63.48 0.20 -5.47
CA PHE A 1 62.40 1.16 -5.73
C PHE A 1 61.49 1.22 -4.52
N PRO A 2 61.56 2.27 -3.69
CA PRO A 2 60.63 2.41 -2.57
C PRO A 2 59.27 2.89 -3.10
N LEU A 3 58.19 2.31 -2.57
CA LEU A 3 56.83 2.76 -2.87
C LEU A 3 56.59 4.13 -2.21
N PRO A 4 55.89 5.05 -2.89
CA PRO A 4 55.54 6.33 -2.29
C PRO A 4 54.50 6.13 -1.19
N ILE A 5 54.72 6.82 -0.07
CA ILE A 5 53.70 7.04 0.97
C ILE A 5 52.65 7.97 0.35
N VAL A 6 51.49 7.43 0.01
CA VAL A 6 50.31 8.24 -0.29
C VAL A 6 49.65 8.58 1.04
N SER A 7 50.25 9.54 1.74
CA SER A 7 49.53 10.37 2.71
C SER A 7 48.62 11.30 1.91
N ASP A 8 47.35 11.39 2.33
CA ASP A 8 46.33 12.32 1.86
C ASP A 8 45.69 12.02 0.50
N ILE A 9 44.99 10.88 0.43
CA ILE A 9 43.66 10.85 -0.21
C ILE A 9 42.66 10.38 0.84
N PHE A 10 42.50 11.19 1.89
CA PHE A 10 41.22 11.23 2.59
C PHE A 10 40.23 11.88 1.63
N VAL A 11 39.56 11.06 0.81
CA VAL A 11 38.23 11.42 0.34
C VAL A 11 37.48 11.81 1.58
N GLN A 12 37.12 13.09 1.64
CA GLN A 12 36.30 13.66 2.68
C GLN A 12 35.09 12.75 2.93
N ALA A 13 35.20 11.93 3.97
CA ALA A 13 34.09 11.49 4.80
C ALA A 13 33.51 12.75 5.46
N ARG A 14 32.99 13.66 4.64
CA ARG A 14 32.24 14.83 5.10
C ARG A 14 30.78 14.41 5.06
N TYR A 15 30.14 14.59 6.22
CA TYR A 15 28.70 14.78 6.40
C TYR A 15 27.78 13.59 6.74
N ILE A 16 28.19 12.64 7.58
CA ILE A 16 27.20 11.69 8.18
C ILE A 16 27.21 11.63 9.72
N GLU A 17 28.23 12.10 10.44
CA GLU A 17 28.41 11.64 11.84
C GLU A 17 28.01 12.58 13.01
N THR A 18 27.43 13.77 12.82
CA THR A 18 27.12 14.64 13.98
C THR A 18 25.75 15.31 14.02
N GLN A 19 24.88 15.04 13.07
CA GLN A 19 23.51 15.56 13.08
C GLN A 19 22.53 14.40 13.06
N ARG A 20 21.93 14.11 14.23
CA ARG A 20 21.02 12.98 14.44
C ARG A 20 19.68 13.26 13.74
N TYR A 21 19.61 12.97 12.45
CA TYR A 21 18.34 12.93 11.73
C TYR A 21 17.49 11.77 12.26
N PRO A 22 16.16 11.94 12.37
CA PRO A 22 15.28 11.02 13.08
C PRO A 22 14.90 9.79 12.22
N HIS A 23 15.82 9.28 11.39
CA HIS A 23 15.48 8.24 10.41
C HIS A 23 15.03 6.95 11.09
N ALA A 24 15.78 6.50 12.10
CA ALA A 24 15.43 5.30 12.85
C ALA A 24 14.10 5.50 13.60
N GLU A 25 13.87 6.69 14.14
CA GLU A 25 12.65 7.07 14.84
C GLU A 25 11.44 7.07 13.89
N VAL A 26 11.57 7.58 12.66
CA VAL A 26 10.52 7.52 11.63
C VAL A 26 10.17 6.07 11.30
N ILE A 27 11.16 5.23 11.01
CA ILE A 27 10.93 3.81 10.71
C ILE A 27 10.25 3.11 11.89
N GLN A 28 10.70 3.40 13.11
CA GLN A 28 10.13 2.82 14.32
C GLN A 28 8.67 3.25 14.52
N THR A 29 8.33 4.52 14.29
CA THR A 29 6.94 5.00 14.35
C THR A 29 6.03 4.25 13.36
N VAL A 30 6.49 4.01 12.13
CA VAL A 30 5.71 3.25 11.15
C VAL A 30 5.50 1.80 11.59
N ILE A 31 6.56 1.14 12.08
CA ILE A 31 6.48 -0.25 12.57
C ILE A 31 5.55 -0.36 13.77
N GLU A 32 5.61 0.57 14.73
CA GLU A 32 4.73 0.55 15.90
C GLU A 32 3.26 0.79 15.52
N SER A 33 3.01 1.60 14.49
CA SER A 33 1.65 1.84 14.01
C SER A 33 1.08 0.68 13.20
N GLN A 34 1.91 -0.07 12.48
CA GLN A 34 1.50 -1.16 11.59
C GLN A 34 2.46 -2.36 11.71
N PRO A 35 2.51 -3.05 12.87
CA PRO A 35 3.56 -4.02 13.19
C PRO A 35 3.54 -5.26 12.29
N TYR A 36 2.40 -5.54 11.66
CA TYR A 36 2.15 -6.74 10.85
C TYR A 36 2.17 -6.47 9.34
N LEU A 37 2.58 -5.27 8.93
CA LEU A 37 2.61 -4.87 7.51
C LEU A 37 4.01 -4.42 7.10
N ARG A 38 4.30 -4.65 5.82
CA ARG A 38 5.30 -3.88 5.08
C ARG A 38 4.67 -2.56 4.67
N SER A 39 5.34 -1.45 4.95
CA SER A 39 4.83 -0.11 4.69
C SER A 39 5.74 0.65 3.74
N ASN A 40 5.15 1.44 2.85
CA ASN A 40 5.89 2.37 2.00
C ASN A 40 5.62 3.80 2.46
N ILE A 41 6.68 4.58 2.61
CA ILE A 41 6.64 6.02 2.89
C ILE A 41 6.90 6.75 1.57
N GLY A 42 5.94 7.56 1.14
CA GLY A 42 6.14 8.53 0.08
C GLY A 42 6.99 9.69 0.60
N VAL A 43 8.20 9.84 0.07
CA VAL A 43 9.20 10.80 0.54
C VAL A 43 9.27 11.98 -0.42
N ILE A 44 8.95 13.17 0.09
CA ILE A 44 9.25 14.43 -0.58
C ILE A 44 10.72 14.74 -0.27
N PRO A 45 11.62 14.66 -1.27
CA PRO A 45 13.06 14.72 -1.02
C PRO A 45 13.49 16.11 -0.59
N SER A 46 14.43 16.19 0.35
CA SER A 46 15.10 17.45 0.69
C SER A 46 16.62 17.33 0.50
N LEU A 47 17.39 18.29 1.02
CA LEU A 47 18.85 18.27 0.87
C LEU A 47 19.44 17.06 1.64
N GLY A 48 20.39 16.39 0.97
CA GLY A 48 21.29 15.35 1.49
C GLY A 48 20.62 14.25 2.34
N PRO A 49 20.61 14.36 3.67
CA PRO A 49 20.24 13.29 4.58
C PRO A 49 18.75 12.86 4.56
N LEU A 50 17.81 13.68 4.14
CA LEU A 50 16.38 13.31 4.14
C LEU A 50 15.91 13.01 2.71
N ASN A 51 16.08 11.75 2.31
CA ASN A 51 15.67 11.21 1.02
C ASN A 51 15.26 9.74 1.15
N HIS A 52 14.64 9.21 0.09
CA HIS A 52 14.13 7.84 0.05
C HIS A 52 15.19 6.74 0.23
N ASN A 53 16.44 6.96 -0.24
CA ASN A 53 17.52 5.98 -0.09
C ASN A 53 17.93 5.80 1.36
N ASN A 54 17.98 6.89 2.14
CA ASN A 54 18.28 6.78 3.57
C ASN A 54 17.13 6.09 4.31
N MET A 55 15.87 6.37 3.95
CA MET A 55 14.72 5.60 4.46
C MET A 55 14.83 4.11 4.16
N ASN A 56 15.21 3.74 2.93
CA ASN A 56 15.44 2.34 2.56
C ASN A 56 16.58 1.71 3.35
N TYR A 57 17.68 2.43 3.60
CA TYR A 57 18.77 1.94 4.45
C TYR A 57 18.27 1.60 5.86
N PHE A 58 17.57 2.54 6.53
CA PHE A 58 17.06 2.30 7.88
C PHE A 58 15.92 1.26 7.92
N GLY A 59 15.12 1.18 6.86
CA GLY A 59 14.12 0.14 6.67
C GLY A 59 14.73 -1.25 6.51
N ALA A 60 15.84 -1.37 5.79
CA ALA A 60 16.58 -2.63 5.65
C ALA A 60 17.16 -3.12 6.98
N LEU A 61 17.54 -2.21 7.89
CA LEU A 61 17.93 -2.58 9.27
C LEU A 61 16.77 -3.17 10.10
N ARG A 62 15.53 -3.06 9.60
CA ARG A 62 14.31 -3.60 10.21
C ARG A 62 13.68 -4.66 9.31
N ASP A 63 14.52 -5.54 8.76
CA ASP A 63 14.13 -6.66 7.88
C ASP A 63 13.27 -6.23 6.68
N PHE A 64 13.57 -5.06 6.13
CA PHE A 64 12.84 -4.50 5.01
C PHE A 64 11.33 -4.32 5.27
N GLN A 65 10.95 -4.10 6.53
CA GLN A 65 9.54 -3.84 6.88
C GLN A 65 9.06 -2.48 6.35
N VAL A 66 9.95 -1.51 6.21
CA VAL A 66 9.58 -0.16 5.74
C VAL A 66 10.46 0.23 4.56
N TYR A 67 9.86 0.82 3.53
CA TYR A 67 10.57 1.36 2.37
C TYR A 67 10.24 2.84 2.18
N GLY A 68 11.24 3.63 1.78
CA GLY A 68 11.03 4.96 1.24
C GLY A 68 10.96 4.92 -0.28
N ARG A 69 9.98 5.62 -0.85
CA ARG A 69 9.89 5.86 -2.28
C ARG A 69 9.80 7.36 -2.54
N GLU A 70 10.58 7.86 -3.48
CA GLU A 70 10.41 9.26 -3.93
C GLU A 70 9.09 9.39 -4.67
N LEU A 71 8.39 10.50 -4.42
CA LEU A 71 7.19 10.82 -5.18
C LEU A 71 7.53 11.09 -6.66
N GLY A 72 6.53 10.94 -7.52
CA GLY A 72 6.58 11.40 -8.91
C GLY A 72 7.01 12.87 -9.01
N ASN A 73 7.45 13.27 -10.20
CA ASN A 73 7.97 14.62 -10.45
C ASN A 73 7.05 15.47 -11.33
N ARG A 74 5.92 14.91 -11.79
CA ARG A 74 4.86 15.58 -12.55
C ARG A 74 3.59 15.67 -11.71
N TRP A 75 2.81 16.72 -11.90
CA TRP A 75 1.54 16.97 -11.19
C TRP A 75 0.65 15.74 -11.06
N GLU A 76 0.30 15.12 -12.18
CA GLU A 76 -0.54 13.92 -12.23
C GLU A 76 0.04 12.75 -11.39
N GLN A 77 1.37 12.57 -11.41
CA GLN A 77 2.00 11.50 -10.63
C GLN A 77 2.03 11.80 -9.13
N VAL A 78 2.21 13.08 -8.77
CA VAL A 78 2.17 13.51 -7.37
C VAL A 78 0.75 13.38 -6.81
N GLU A 79 -0.25 13.70 -7.60
CA GLU A 79 -1.67 13.51 -7.25
C GLU A 79 -1.98 12.02 -7.04
N GLN A 80 -1.53 11.16 -7.95
CA GLN A 80 -1.62 9.70 -7.80
C GLN A 80 -0.92 9.18 -6.54
N ASP A 81 0.28 9.66 -6.25
CA ASP A 81 1.01 9.25 -5.06
C ASP A 81 0.33 9.75 -3.77
N ALA A 82 -0.25 10.96 -3.77
CA ALA A 82 -0.99 11.48 -2.62
C ALA A 82 -2.19 10.60 -2.24
N GLU A 83 -2.86 10.01 -3.25
CA GLU A 83 -3.93 9.03 -3.02
C GLU A 83 -3.42 7.63 -2.70
N GLY A 84 -2.31 7.20 -3.31
CA GLY A 84 -1.82 5.83 -3.21
C GLY A 84 -1.01 5.49 -1.95
N PHE A 85 -0.44 6.48 -1.26
CA PHE A 85 0.34 6.25 -0.04
C PHE A 85 -0.50 6.42 1.23
N ASP A 86 -0.35 5.49 2.18
CA ASP A 86 -0.82 5.67 3.55
C ASP A 86 0.13 6.56 4.38
N TRP A 87 1.42 6.57 4.04
CA TRP A 87 2.46 7.32 4.74
C TRP A 87 3.13 8.33 3.82
N LEU A 88 3.16 9.59 4.24
CA LEU A 88 3.84 10.67 3.51
C LEU A 88 4.79 11.40 4.45
N MET A 89 5.98 11.71 3.96
CA MET A 89 7.02 12.40 4.74
C MET A 89 7.49 13.66 4.00
N THR A 90 7.48 14.77 4.72
CA THR A 90 8.01 16.06 4.26
C THR A 90 8.57 16.86 5.43
N LYS A 91 9.36 17.90 5.14
CA LYS A 91 9.80 18.86 6.16
C LYS A 91 9.36 20.28 5.83
N THR A 92 9.35 21.14 6.85
CA THR A 92 9.15 22.58 6.67
C THR A 92 10.39 23.27 6.08
N GLY A 93 10.21 24.51 5.64
CA GLY A 93 11.30 25.31 5.08
C GLY A 93 11.77 24.80 3.72
N GLU A 94 13.03 25.07 3.38
CA GLU A 94 13.56 24.75 2.05
C GLU A 94 13.69 23.25 1.80
N ASN A 95 13.03 22.78 0.73
CA ASN A 95 13.09 21.40 0.24
C ASN A 95 13.84 21.36 -1.09
N GLY A 96 15.13 21.72 -1.06
CA GLY A 96 15.89 22.13 -2.26
C GLY A 96 15.89 21.17 -3.46
N LYS A 97 15.76 19.85 -3.27
CA LYS A 97 15.68 18.88 -4.39
C LYS A 97 14.26 18.55 -4.85
N ALA A 98 13.25 18.94 -4.08
CA ALA A 98 11.85 18.70 -4.42
C ALA A 98 11.45 19.52 -5.65
N LYS A 99 10.51 18.97 -6.42
CA LYS A 99 9.92 19.62 -7.59
C LYS A 99 8.69 20.43 -7.19
N GLU A 100 8.31 21.37 -8.04
CA GLU A 100 7.16 22.26 -7.79
C GLU A 100 5.89 21.50 -7.39
N ALA A 101 5.53 20.44 -8.12
CA ALA A 101 4.39 19.59 -7.77
C ALA A 101 4.49 18.95 -6.38
N GLN A 102 5.69 18.50 -5.99
CA GLN A 102 5.93 17.90 -4.68
C GLN A 102 5.89 18.96 -3.57
N LEU A 103 6.38 20.17 -3.83
CA LEU A 103 6.32 21.30 -2.89
C LEU A 103 4.87 21.73 -2.64
N GLU A 104 4.05 21.83 -3.69
CA GLU A 104 2.62 22.16 -3.53
C GLU A 104 1.89 21.08 -2.73
N LEU A 105 2.14 19.78 -3.02
CA LEU A 105 1.60 18.72 -2.18
C LEU A 105 2.00 18.92 -0.71
N ALA A 106 3.27 19.19 -0.42
CA ALA A 106 3.75 19.40 0.95
C ALA A 106 3.02 20.55 1.67
N GLU A 107 2.66 21.62 0.95
CA GLU A 107 1.88 22.75 1.47
C GLU A 107 0.43 22.37 1.77
N LEU A 108 -0.14 21.45 0.98
CA LEU A 108 -1.52 20.97 1.09
C LEU A 108 -1.72 19.87 2.14
N LEU A 109 -0.69 19.08 2.47
CA LEU A 109 -0.79 17.98 3.45
C LEU A 109 -1.42 18.38 4.80
N PRO A 110 -1.10 19.55 5.41
CA PRO A 110 -1.73 19.96 6.66
C PRO A 110 -3.24 20.26 6.57
N GLN A 111 -3.78 20.50 5.37
CA GLN A 111 -5.21 20.75 5.16
C GLN A 111 -5.94 19.54 4.56
N ASN A 112 -5.22 18.46 4.24
CA ASN A 112 -5.82 17.25 3.72
C ASN A 112 -6.64 16.56 4.84
N PRO A 113 -7.98 16.39 4.67
CA PRO A 113 -8.84 15.82 5.69
C PRO A 113 -8.62 14.32 5.88
N ASP A 114 -7.99 13.62 4.95
CA ASP A 114 -7.75 12.17 5.01
C ASP A 114 -6.44 11.83 5.71
N LEU A 115 -5.61 12.83 6.01
CA LEU A 115 -4.31 12.65 6.65
C LEU A 115 -4.31 13.31 8.03
N PHE A 116 -3.43 12.83 8.90
CA PHE A 116 -3.08 13.50 10.14
C PHE A 116 -1.57 13.42 10.36
N VAL A 117 -1.02 14.37 11.14
CA VAL A 117 0.38 14.32 11.53
C VAL A 117 0.53 13.26 12.62
N GLN A 118 1.15 12.13 12.27
CA GLN A 118 1.44 11.05 13.20
C GLN A 118 2.53 11.50 14.19
N ASN A 119 3.65 12.01 13.65
CA ASN A 119 4.80 12.45 14.44
C ASN A 119 5.52 13.61 13.75
N GLN A 120 6.29 14.37 14.55
CA GLN A 120 7.16 15.43 14.06
C GLN A 120 8.47 15.49 14.84
N TRP A 121 9.55 15.92 14.18
CA TRP A 121 10.88 16.02 14.77
C TRP A 121 11.57 17.30 14.35
N ASN A 122 12.22 17.97 15.30
CA ASN A 122 13.08 19.10 15.00
C ASN A 122 14.35 18.61 14.29
N LEU A 123 14.71 19.30 13.22
CA LEU A 123 15.90 19.02 12.43
C LEU A 123 17.04 19.99 12.80
N PRO A 124 18.28 19.62 12.49
CA PRO A 124 19.45 20.46 12.79
C PRO A 124 19.46 21.83 12.10
N ASP A 125 18.71 21.98 11.01
CA ASP A 125 18.51 23.23 10.25
C ASP A 125 17.31 24.04 10.77
N GLU A 126 16.83 23.74 11.98
CA GLU A 126 15.64 24.32 12.63
C GLU A 126 14.31 24.06 11.90
N SER A 127 14.35 23.34 10.77
CA SER A 127 13.13 22.86 10.13
C SER A 127 12.51 21.70 10.91
N ILE A 128 11.27 21.36 10.57
CA ILE A 128 10.51 20.30 11.25
C ILE A 128 10.21 19.22 10.22
N LEU A 129 10.69 18.01 10.46
CA LEU A 129 10.25 16.82 9.72
C LEU A 129 8.86 16.42 10.23
N LYS A 130 7.94 16.13 9.32
CA LYS A 130 6.60 15.64 9.61
C LYS A 130 6.37 14.32 8.90
N LEU A 131 5.85 13.36 9.64
CA LEU A 131 5.32 12.10 9.11
C LEU A 131 3.79 12.16 9.19
N TYR A 132 3.17 12.08 8.03
CA TYR A 132 1.73 12.03 7.87
C TYR A 132 1.29 10.58 7.70
N HIS A 133 0.14 10.26 8.27
CA HIS A 133 -0.51 8.96 8.12
C HIS A 133 -1.97 9.17 7.73
N ARG A 134 -2.49 8.25 6.91
CA ARG A 134 -3.91 8.22 6.54
C ARG A 134 -4.78 7.90 7.76
N GLN A 135 -5.83 8.68 7.94
CA GLN A 135 -6.82 8.46 9.00
C GLN A 135 -7.50 7.10 8.85
N ILE A 136 -7.73 6.70 7.60
CA ILE A 136 -8.32 5.41 7.23
C ILE A 136 -7.35 4.69 6.31
N PRO A 137 -6.47 3.81 6.84
CA PRO A 137 -5.52 3.06 6.02
C PRO A 137 -6.21 2.13 5.02
N LEU A 138 -5.49 1.81 3.94
CA LEU A 138 -5.97 0.84 2.94
C LEU A 138 -6.01 -0.58 3.51
N VAL A 139 -5.12 -0.89 4.45
CA VAL A 139 -5.12 -2.16 5.17
C VAL A 139 -5.03 -1.93 6.66
N THR A 140 -5.87 -2.62 7.43
CA THR A 140 -5.73 -2.71 8.89
C THR A 140 -5.68 -4.16 9.34
N ILE A 141 -4.94 -4.42 10.41
CA ILE A 141 -4.76 -5.77 10.97
C ILE A 141 -5.04 -5.74 12.46
N ALA A 142 -5.86 -6.68 12.93
CA ALA A 142 -6.12 -6.94 14.33
C ALA A 142 -5.65 -8.35 14.69
N HIS A 143 -4.98 -8.49 15.83
CA HIS A 143 -4.47 -9.76 16.36
C HIS A 143 -5.37 -10.24 17.50
N PHE A 144 -5.65 -11.54 17.53
CA PHE A 144 -6.50 -12.19 18.51
C PHE A 144 -5.79 -13.43 19.09
N ASP A 145 -5.22 -13.26 20.27
CA ASP A 145 -4.43 -14.29 20.98
C ASP A 145 -5.20 -15.61 21.16
N GLN A 146 -4.52 -16.72 20.93
CA GLN A 146 -4.97 -18.09 21.27
C GLN A 146 -6.26 -18.54 20.58
N ILE A 147 -6.68 -17.85 19.52
CA ILE A 147 -7.79 -18.27 18.67
C ILE A 147 -7.19 -18.81 17.38
N ILE A 148 -7.54 -20.04 17.01
CA ILE A 148 -7.09 -20.66 15.76
C ILE A 148 -8.31 -20.87 14.88
N GLN A 149 -8.21 -20.43 13.62
CA GLN A 149 -9.27 -20.62 12.64
C GLN A 149 -8.70 -20.62 11.22
N PRO A 150 -9.31 -21.37 10.30
CA PRO A 150 -8.94 -21.31 8.89
C PRO A 150 -9.23 -19.92 8.30
N VAL A 151 -8.67 -19.65 7.14
CA VAL A 151 -8.95 -18.43 6.37
C VAL A 151 -10.44 -18.37 6.00
N GLN A 152 -11.07 -17.23 6.28
CA GLN A 152 -12.49 -16.95 6.03
C GLN A 152 -12.68 -15.54 5.49
N LEU A 153 -13.71 -15.38 4.67
CA LEU A 153 -14.23 -14.08 4.27
C LEU A 153 -15.41 -13.74 5.18
N ASP A 154 -15.18 -12.87 6.16
CA ASP A 154 -16.16 -12.54 7.19
C ASP A 154 -17.24 -11.60 6.66
N LEU A 155 -16.83 -10.59 5.89
CA LEU A 155 -17.69 -9.53 5.37
C LEU A 155 -17.14 -8.98 4.05
N VAL A 156 -18.05 -8.55 3.18
CA VAL A 156 -17.72 -7.73 2.01
C VAL A 156 -18.63 -6.52 2.02
N ASP A 157 -18.05 -5.33 2.14
CA ASP A 157 -18.77 -4.07 2.01
C ASP A 157 -18.55 -3.50 0.60
N LEU A 158 -19.64 -3.27 -0.12
CA LEU A 158 -19.62 -2.75 -1.48
C LEU A 158 -20.96 -2.06 -1.79
N PRO A 159 -21.03 -1.18 -2.79
CA PRO A 159 -22.31 -0.67 -3.26
C PRO A 159 -23.16 -1.81 -3.86
N THR A 160 -24.48 -1.73 -3.70
CA THR A 160 -25.42 -2.71 -4.27
C THR A 160 -25.58 -2.56 -5.79
N GLU A 161 -25.20 -1.41 -6.33
CA GLU A 161 -25.23 -1.08 -7.75
C GLU A 161 -23.90 -0.49 -8.20
N ALA A 162 -23.46 -0.83 -9.41
CA ALA A 162 -22.30 -0.22 -10.04
C ALA A 162 -22.44 -0.18 -11.56
N ILE A 163 -21.54 0.56 -12.21
CA ILE A 163 -21.51 0.72 -13.67
C ILE A 163 -20.29 -0.03 -14.20
N ALA A 164 -20.50 -0.88 -15.21
CA ALA A 164 -19.42 -1.56 -15.91
C ALA A 164 -18.39 -0.55 -16.48
N GLY A 165 -17.10 -0.88 -16.40
CA GLY A 165 -16.02 0.01 -16.85
C GLY A 165 -15.67 1.16 -15.91
N GLN A 166 -16.26 1.22 -14.71
CA GLN A 166 -15.89 2.18 -13.66
C GLN A 166 -15.37 1.46 -12.42
N PRO A 167 -14.44 2.05 -11.64
CA PRO A 167 -14.03 1.50 -10.36
C PRO A 167 -15.22 1.28 -9.44
N VAL A 168 -15.26 0.11 -8.80
CA VAL A 168 -16.27 -0.23 -7.79
C VAL A 168 -15.56 -0.40 -6.46
N PRO A 169 -15.75 0.52 -5.49
CA PRO A 169 -15.10 0.38 -4.20
C PRO A 169 -15.61 -0.87 -3.50
N VAL A 170 -14.68 -1.62 -2.92
CA VAL A 170 -14.96 -2.85 -2.18
C VAL A 170 -14.04 -2.92 -0.96
N THR A 171 -14.62 -3.31 0.17
CA THR A 171 -13.87 -3.62 1.38
C THR A 171 -14.05 -5.09 1.73
N TYR A 172 -12.95 -5.83 1.83
CA TYR A 172 -12.96 -7.21 2.28
C TYR A 172 -12.53 -7.29 3.74
N HIS A 173 -13.23 -8.08 4.53
CA HIS A 173 -12.86 -8.41 5.89
C HIS A 173 -12.52 -9.89 5.95
N TRP A 174 -11.25 -10.18 6.13
CA TRP A 174 -10.73 -11.53 6.22
C TRP A 174 -10.38 -11.86 7.66
N SER A 175 -10.41 -13.14 7.99
CA SER A 175 -9.72 -13.61 9.19
C SER A 175 -9.15 -15.01 9.01
N GLY A 176 -8.12 -15.34 9.77
CA GLY A 176 -7.42 -16.63 9.66
C GLY A 176 -6.16 -16.66 10.54
N ASN A 177 -5.50 -17.82 10.61
CA ASN A 177 -4.20 -17.92 11.26
C ASN A 177 -3.09 -17.26 10.44
N TRP A 178 -2.12 -16.66 11.11
CA TRP A 178 -1.05 -15.87 10.47
C TRP A 178 -0.35 -16.60 9.32
N GLN A 179 0.03 -17.87 9.53
CA GLN A 179 0.77 -18.65 8.52
C GLN A 179 0.00 -18.79 7.20
N ASP A 180 -1.29 -19.08 7.26
CA ASP A 180 -2.11 -19.24 6.05
C ASP A 180 -2.44 -17.89 5.42
N LEU A 181 -2.67 -16.85 6.23
CA LEU A 181 -2.86 -15.49 5.72
C LEU A 181 -1.63 -14.99 4.94
N LYS A 182 -0.42 -15.19 5.49
CA LYS A 182 0.83 -14.67 4.91
C LYS A 182 1.21 -15.34 3.59
N LYS A 183 0.97 -16.65 3.45
CA LYS A 183 1.35 -17.40 2.24
C LYS A 183 0.25 -17.48 1.18
N GLY A 184 -1.01 -17.31 1.58
CA GLY A 184 -2.17 -17.54 0.75
C GLY A 184 -2.42 -16.47 -0.30
N VAL A 185 -3.02 -16.91 -1.41
CA VAL A 185 -3.64 -16.05 -2.41
C VAL A 185 -5.14 -16.31 -2.39
N VAL A 186 -5.94 -15.24 -2.43
CA VAL A 186 -7.39 -15.35 -2.64
C VAL A 186 -7.68 -15.21 -4.13
N LEU A 187 -8.38 -16.18 -4.68
CA LEU A 187 -8.91 -16.17 -6.04
C LEU A 187 -10.36 -15.72 -5.96
N LEU A 188 -10.64 -14.51 -6.44
CA LEU A 188 -11.91 -13.83 -6.29
C LEU A 188 -12.52 -13.62 -7.68
N SER A 189 -13.69 -14.20 -7.92
CA SER A 189 -14.40 -14.08 -9.19
C SER A 189 -15.82 -13.57 -8.97
N TRP A 190 -16.19 -12.50 -9.66
CA TRP A 190 -17.57 -12.02 -9.71
C TRP A 190 -18.23 -12.53 -10.97
N SER A 191 -19.32 -13.29 -10.84
CA SER A 191 -19.96 -13.94 -11.99
C SER A 191 -21.48 -13.86 -11.95
N ASN A 192 -22.09 -13.80 -13.14
CA ASN A 192 -23.52 -13.99 -13.36
C ASN A 192 -23.86 -15.42 -13.86
N GLY A 193 -22.87 -16.32 -13.91
CA GLY A 193 -22.98 -17.69 -14.45
C GLY A 193 -22.55 -17.84 -15.91
N GLU A 194 -22.44 -16.75 -16.68
CA GLU A 194 -22.03 -16.76 -18.09
C GLU A 194 -20.72 -16.02 -18.31
N GLN A 195 -20.58 -14.85 -17.67
CA GLN A 195 -19.40 -14.00 -17.70
C GLN A 195 -18.89 -13.73 -16.29
N PHE A 196 -17.62 -13.35 -16.20
CA PHE A 196 -16.98 -13.04 -14.94
C PHE A 196 -15.81 -12.06 -15.12
N TRP A 197 -15.45 -11.40 -14.02
CA TRP A 197 -14.14 -10.77 -13.88
C TRP A 197 -13.51 -11.25 -12.58
N ILE A 198 -12.18 -11.10 -12.47
CA ILE A 198 -11.44 -11.55 -11.30
C ILE A 198 -10.79 -10.39 -10.57
N HIS A 199 -10.48 -10.63 -9.31
CA HIS A 199 -9.92 -9.67 -8.37
C HIS A 199 -8.91 -10.37 -7.44
N ASP A 200 -8.09 -11.25 -8.01
CA ASP A 200 -7.18 -12.12 -7.27
C ASP A 200 -6.01 -11.34 -6.68
N HIS A 201 -5.66 -11.61 -5.42
CA HIS A 201 -4.51 -11.01 -4.76
C HIS A 201 -4.06 -11.83 -3.54
N GLY A 202 -2.85 -11.57 -3.05
CA GLY A 202 -2.43 -12.04 -1.73
C GLY A 202 -3.13 -11.24 -0.64
N LEU A 203 -3.41 -11.84 0.52
CA LEU A 203 -4.03 -11.15 1.65
C LEU A 203 -3.17 -9.97 2.14
N ALA A 204 -3.82 -8.91 2.62
CA ALA A 204 -3.27 -7.57 2.81
C ALA A 204 -2.50 -7.06 1.58
N PHE A 205 -2.98 -7.38 0.37
CA PHE A 205 -2.30 -7.12 -0.90
C PHE A 205 -0.85 -7.66 -0.96
N GLY A 206 -0.59 -8.77 -0.24
CA GLY A 206 0.74 -9.39 -0.14
C GLY A 206 1.73 -8.64 0.76
N MET A 207 1.25 -7.68 1.56
CA MET A 207 2.09 -6.83 2.41
C MET A 207 2.28 -7.36 3.83
N LEU A 208 1.77 -8.55 4.18
CA LEU A 208 1.95 -9.13 5.51
C LEU A 208 3.44 -9.28 5.86
N HIS A 209 3.80 -8.82 7.05
CA HIS A 209 5.16 -8.88 7.60
C HIS A 209 5.14 -9.47 9.01
N GLU A 210 6.04 -10.40 9.31
CA GLU A 210 6.08 -11.05 10.63
C GLU A 210 6.44 -10.05 11.73
N GLY A 211 7.21 -9.01 11.40
CA GLY A 211 7.53 -7.93 12.32
C GLY A 211 8.16 -8.48 13.60
N GLN A 212 7.46 -8.30 14.72
CA GLN A 212 7.89 -8.77 16.05
C GLN A 212 7.10 -9.99 16.56
N LEU A 213 6.34 -10.66 15.69
CA LEU A 213 5.59 -11.87 16.07
C LEU A 213 6.55 -12.96 16.57
N SER A 214 6.21 -13.51 17.73
CA SER A 214 6.85 -14.68 18.29
C SER A 214 6.36 -15.96 17.60
N ALA A 215 7.13 -17.04 17.73
CA ALA A 215 6.75 -18.34 17.19
C ALA A 215 5.40 -18.86 17.74
N ALA A 216 5.02 -18.45 18.96
CA ALA A 216 3.75 -18.84 19.57
C ALA A 216 2.55 -18.16 18.91
N GLU A 217 2.71 -16.93 18.42
CA GLU A 217 1.65 -16.12 17.82
C GLU A 217 1.39 -16.47 16.34
N LEU A 218 2.28 -17.25 15.69
CA LEU A 218 2.10 -17.65 14.29
C LEU A 218 0.84 -18.51 14.06
N GLY A 219 0.33 -19.15 15.11
CA GLY A 219 -0.92 -19.91 15.08
C GLY A 219 -2.17 -19.07 15.36
N ASP A 220 -2.00 -17.85 15.88
CA ASP A 220 -3.11 -17.01 16.32
C ASP A 220 -3.91 -16.46 15.14
N ARG A 221 -5.13 -16.08 15.44
CA ARG A 221 -6.07 -15.45 14.52
C ARG A 221 -5.70 -14.00 14.31
N PHE A 222 -5.74 -13.59 13.06
CA PHE A 222 -5.68 -12.20 12.65
C PHE A 222 -6.94 -11.86 11.86
N GLY A 223 -7.42 -10.64 12.03
CA GLY A 223 -8.41 -10.01 11.15
C GLY A 223 -7.71 -9.02 10.24
N ILE A 224 -8.04 -9.03 8.96
CA ILE A 224 -7.50 -8.10 7.96
C ILE A 224 -8.68 -7.37 7.33
N VAL A 225 -8.63 -6.05 7.29
CA VAL A 225 -9.55 -5.24 6.49
C VAL A 225 -8.77 -4.68 5.32
N GLU A 226 -9.26 -4.91 4.11
CA GLU A 226 -8.66 -4.44 2.86
C GLU A 226 -9.62 -3.50 2.15
N LYS A 227 -9.21 -2.27 1.88
CA LYS A 227 -9.98 -1.26 1.15
C LYS A 227 -9.35 -1.02 -0.20
N THR A 228 -10.13 -1.26 -1.25
CA THR A 228 -9.67 -1.11 -2.63
C THR A 228 -10.86 -0.87 -3.56
N ALA A 229 -10.63 -0.92 -4.86
CA ALA A 229 -11.66 -0.96 -5.87
C ALA A 229 -11.36 -2.06 -6.90
N MET A 230 -12.41 -2.71 -7.37
CA MET A 230 -12.35 -3.61 -8.51
C MET A 230 -12.75 -2.86 -9.78
N LEU A 231 -12.40 -3.41 -10.95
CA LEU A 231 -12.81 -2.86 -12.25
C LEU A 231 -13.54 -3.92 -13.09
N PRO A 232 -14.89 -3.98 -13.05
CA PRO A 232 -15.64 -4.79 -14.00
C PRO A 232 -15.37 -4.27 -15.43
N PRO A 233 -15.05 -5.15 -16.40
CA PRO A 233 -14.86 -4.75 -17.80
C PRO A 233 -16.05 -3.95 -18.35
N SER A 234 -15.82 -3.01 -19.26
CA SER A 234 -16.87 -2.12 -19.78
C SER A 234 -17.92 -2.84 -20.64
N ASP A 235 -17.60 -4.02 -21.15
CA ASP A 235 -18.47 -4.88 -21.96
C ASP A 235 -19.30 -5.87 -21.15
N MET A 236 -19.14 -5.88 -19.81
CA MET A 236 -19.95 -6.73 -18.94
C MET A 236 -21.45 -6.36 -19.09
N PRO A 237 -22.34 -7.34 -19.32
CA PRO A 237 -23.76 -7.11 -19.45
C PRO A 237 -24.35 -6.70 -18.11
N ALA A 238 -25.40 -5.88 -18.17
CA ALA A 238 -26.17 -5.53 -17.00
C ALA A 238 -26.79 -6.78 -16.36
N GLY A 239 -26.83 -6.83 -15.04
CA GLY A 239 -27.38 -7.98 -14.31
C GLY A 239 -26.80 -8.15 -12.91
N SER A 240 -27.22 -9.22 -12.24
CA SER A 240 -26.73 -9.54 -10.90
C SER A 240 -25.50 -10.44 -10.95
N TYR A 241 -24.47 -10.04 -10.22
CA TYR A 241 -23.23 -10.76 -10.06
C TYR A 241 -23.04 -11.20 -8.62
N ARG A 242 -22.47 -12.38 -8.44
CA ARG A 242 -22.15 -12.95 -7.13
C ARG A 242 -20.65 -13.22 -7.06
N LEU A 243 -20.08 -12.93 -5.91
CA LEU A 243 -18.70 -13.24 -5.60
C LEU A 243 -18.55 -14.74 -5.29
N GLN A 244 -17.49 -15.32 -5.83
CA GLN A 244 -16.95 -16.63 -5.50
C GLN A 244 -15.52 -16.42 -4.99
N ALA A 245 -15.14 -17.15 -3.94
CA ALA A 245 -13.83 -17.03 -3.34
C ALA A 245 -13.20 -18.41 -3.12
N VAL A 246 -11.93 -18.54 -3.47
CA VAL A 246 -11.12 -19.74 -3.26
C VAL A 246 -9.78 -19.31 -2.65
N TYR A 247 -9.35 -19.99 -1.60
CA TYR A 247 -7.99 -19.89 -1.09
C TYR A 247 -7.07 -20.78 -1.93
N LEU A 248 -5.90 -20.27 -2.29
CA LEU A 248 -4.82 -21.00 -2.97
C LEU A 248 -3.55 -20.92 -2.12
N ASP A 249 -2.96 -22.07 -1.80
CA ASP A 249 -1.56 -22.15 -1.36
C ASP A 249 -0.66 -22.25 -2.61
N PRO A 250 0.07 -21.20 -2.99
CA PRO A 250 0.87 -21.19 -4.21
C PRO A 250 2.08 -22.15 -4.14
N ALA A 251 2.51 -22.57 -2.95
CA ALA A 251 3.64 -23.50 -2.80
C ALA A 251 3.24 -24.94 -3.12
N THR A 252 1.99 -25.32 -2.83
CA THR A 252 1.48 -26.69 -3.04
C THR A 252 0.51 -26.80 -4.21
N GLY A 253 -0.12 -25.69 -4.62
CA GLY A 253 -1.22 -25.67 -5.57
C GLY A 253 -2.56 -26.12 -4.97
N GLU A 254 -2.63 -26.34 -3.66
CA GLU A 254 -3.86 -26.74 -2.97
C GLU A 254 -4.86 -25.59 -2.94
N THR A 255 -6.13 -25.91 -3.26
CA THR A 255 -7.21 -24.95 -3.28
C THR A 255 -8.32 -25.33 -2.30
N ILE A 256 -8.80 -24.36 -1.53
CA ILE A 256 -9.88 -24.55 -0.57
C ILE A 256 -10.99 -23.52 -0.85
N PRO A 257 -12.23 -23.93 -1.15
CA PRO A 257 -13.34 -23.00 -1.31
C PRO A 257 -13.59 -22.20 -0.03
N ILE A 258 -13.76 -20.88 -0.17
CA ILE A 258 -14.12 -20.00 0.95
C ILE A 258 -15.63 -19.72 0.86
N SER A 259 -16.33 -19.87 1.97
CA SER A 259 -17.73 -19.46 2.05
C SER A 259 -17.83 -17.94 1.93
N VAL A 260 -18.67 -17.47 1.01
CA VAL A 260 -18.85 -16.04 0.73
C VAL A 260 -20.17 -15.57 1.37
N PRO A 261 -20.17 -14.45 2.13
CA PRO A 261 -21.40 -13.86 2.62
C PRO A 261 -22.29 -13.41 1.45
N THR A 262 -23.60 -13.33 1.65
CA THR A 262 -24.51 -12.97 0.55
C THR A 262 -24.33 -11.49 0.18
N THR A 263 -23.67 -11.23 -0.94
CA THR A 263 -23.25 -9.89 -1.38
C THR A 263 -23.74 -9.61 -2.80
N PRO A 264 -25.01 -9.22 -3.00
CA PRO A 264 -25.53 -8.97 -4.34
C PRO A 264 -24.96 -7.67 -4.92
N LEU A 265 -24.33 -7.77 -6.09
CA LEU A 265 -23.94 -6.61 -6.90
C LEU A 265 -24.79 -6.60 -8.17
N THR A 266 -25.48 -5.50 -8.43
CA THR A 266 -26.16 -5.29 -9.72
C THR A 266 -25.31 -4.38 -10.59
N LEU A 267 -24.82 -4.89 -11.70
CA LEU A 267 -24.13 -4.08 -12.71
C LEU A 267 -25.13 -3.47 -13.69
N GLN A 268 -24.91 -2.19 -13.98
CA GLN A 268 -25.48 -1.47 -15.10
C GLN A 268 -24.47 -1.51 -16.26
N ALA A 269 -24.97 -1.53 -17.50
CA ALA A 269 -24.11 -1.48 -18.68
C ALA A 269 -23.34 -0.15 -18.75
N ALA A 270 -22.13 -0.19 -19.29
CA ALA A 270 -21.34 1.02 -19.52
C ALA A 270 -22.08 1.96 -20.50
N PRO A 271 -22.07 3.29 -20.27
CA PRO A 271 -22.54 4.25 -21.26
C PRO A 271 -21.78 4.09 -22.59
N THR A 272 -22.48 4.24 -23.72
CA THR A 272 -21.88 4.09 -25.08
C THR A 272 -20.66 5.00 -25.32
N ASN A 273 -20.58 6.13 -24.61
CA ASN A 273 -19.47 7.10 -24.68
C ASN A 273 -18.84 7.34 -23.31
N ALA A 274 -18.70 6.29 -22.48
CA ALA A 274 -18.03 6.42 -21.19
C ALA A 274 -16.58 6.91 -21.40
N PRO A 275 -16.13 7.93 -20.65
CA PRO A 275 -14.73 8.34 -20.70
C PRO A 275 -13.83 7.18 -20.23
N PRO A 276 -12.59 7.10 -20.71
CA PRO A 276 -11.63 6.14 -20.17
C PRO A 276 -11.37 6.42 -18.69
N ILE A 277 -10.99 5.38 -17.96
CA ILE A 277 -10.57 5.50 -16.56
C ILE A 277 -9.40 6.49 -16.45
N THR A 278 -9.50 7.43 -15.50
CA THR A 278 -8.44 8.41 -15.29
C THR A 278 -7.27 7.80 -14.51
N PRO A 279 -6.05 8.38 -14.61
CA PRO A 279 -4.92 7.92 -13.81
C PRO A 279 -5.16 7.98 -12.29
N LEU A 280 -5.98 8.92 -11.81
CA LEU A 280 -6.38 8.99 -10.40
C LEU A 280 -7.39 7.89 -10.01
N GLN A 281 -8.28 7.52 -10.92
CA GLN A 281 -9.16 6.37 -10.70
C GLN A 281 -8.41 5.04 -10.72
N LEU A 282 -7.34 4.92 -11.52
CA LEU A 282 -6.50 3.74 -11.57
C LEU A 282 -5.85 3.44 -10.21
N VAL A 283 -5.34 4.43 -9.48
CA VAL A 283 -4.63 4.18 -8.21
C VAL A 283 -5.54 3.64 -7.09
N GLN A 284 -6.86 3.75 -7.23
CA GLN A 284 -7.83 3.17 -6.29
C GLN A 284 -7.98 1.66 -6.47
N LEU A 285 -7.64 1.15 -7.66
CA LEU A 285 -7.79 -0.26 -7.98
C LEU A 285 -6.72 -1.11 -7.29
N ASP A 286 -7.00 -2.40 -7.10
CA ASP A 286 -5.94 -3.34 -6.75
C ASP A 286 -4.91 -3.46 -7.89
N TRP A 287 -3.69 -3.90 -7.56
CA TRP A 287 -2.59 -3.96 -8.52
C TRP A 287 -2.92 -4.80 -9.77
N LEU A 288 -3.64 -5.91 -9.62
CA LEU A 288 -3.99 -6.77 -10.76
C LEU A 288 -5.01 -6.09 -11.68
N SER A 289 -6.03 -5.42 -11.13
CA SER A 289 -6.97 -4.65 -11.94
C SER A 289 -6.29 -3.46 -12.63
N GLN A 290 -5.36 -2.77 -11.95
CA GLN A 290 -4.56 -1.72 -12.57
C GLN A 290 -3.79 -2.24 -13.79
N LEU A 291 -3.04 -3.34 -13.62
CA LEU A 291 -2.26 -3.94 -14.69
C LEU A 291 -3.13 -4.32 -15.89
N ARG A 292 -4.32 -4.88 -15.66
CA ARG A 292 -5.25 -5.26 -16.74
C ARG A 292 -5.82 -4.06 -17.47
N ALA A 293 -6.11 -2.97 -16.75
CA ALA A 293 -6.63 -1.76 -17.34
C ALA A 293 -5.61 -1.06 -18.26
N ILE A 294 -4.31 -1.17 -17.96
CA ILE A 294 -3.24 -0.52 -18.73
C ILE A 294 -2.55 -1.46 -19.73
N ALA A 295 -2.72 -2.78 -19.60
CA ALA A 295 -2.11 -3.73 -20.51
C ALA A 295 -2.68 -3.52 -21.93
N PRO A 296 -1.82 -3.50 -22.97
CA PRO A 296 -2.31 -3.48 -24.33
C PRO A 296 -3.11 -4.76 -24.59
N ASN A 297 -4.40 -4.61 -24.91
CA ASN A 297 -5.26 -5.71 -25.32
C ASN A 297 -4.59 -6.41 -26.51
N SER A 298 -4.01 -7.58 -26.26
CA SER A 298 -3.49 -8.43 -27.32
C SER A 298 -4.71 -9.04 -28.00
N VAL A 299 -5.08 -8.47 -29.15
CA VAL A 299 -6.11 -8.98 -30.06
C VAL A 299 -5.66 -10.31 -30.66
#